data_AF-A0A6B3AB01-F1
#
_entry.id   AF-A0A6B3AB01-F1
#
_cell.length_a   1.000
_cell.length_b   1.000
_cell.length_c   1.000
_cell.angle_alpha   90.00
_cell.angle_beta   90.00
_cell.angle_gamma   90.00
#
_symmetry.space_group_name_H-M   'P 1'
#
loop_
_entity.id
_entity.type
_entity.pdbx_description
1 polymer ?
#
loop_
_entity_poly.entity_id
_entity_poly.type
_entity_poly.pdbx_seq_one_letter_code
_entity_poly.pdbx_strand_id
1 'polypeptide(L)'
;MTTPPALRPEHFTRAETAEFHRLMTHLVATCRAVADEYPDGWRAPSPERPVDFGASMTLIADLSRTLGHTRRRIRRIGDGARYRLHTGGPTPGRRR
;
A
#
# COMPACT_ATOMS: atom_id res chain seq x y z
N MET A 1 -19.19 -10.66 21.20
CA MET A 1 -18.57 -9.75 20.21
C MET A 1 -19.16 -10.08 18.85
N THR A 2 -19.92 -9.18 18.25
CA THR A 2 -20.56 -9.40 16.94
C THR A 2 -19.52 -9.18 15.85
N THR A 3 -19.21 -10.21 15.05
CA THR A 3 -18.31 -10.07 13.89
C THR A 3 -18.92 -9.05 12.93
N PRO A 4 -18.20 -7.98 12.53
CA PRO A 4 -18.73 -7.04 11.58
C PRO A 4 -19.03 -7.76 10.25
N PRO A 5 -20.14 -7.40 9.58
CA PRO A 5 -20.55 -8.08 8.36
C PRO A 5 -19.44 -8.04 7.31
N ALA A 6 -19.21 -9.18 6.65
CA ALA A 6 -18.15 -9.31 5.65
C ALA A 6 -18.38 -8.38 4.47
N LEU A 7 -17.33 -7.68 4.03
CA LEU A 7 -17.38 -6.89 2.80
C LEU A 7 -17.51 -7.84 1.59
N ARG A 8 -18.35 -7.45 0.63
CA ARG A 8 -18.61 -8.19 -0.60
C ARG A 8 -18.27 -7.32 -1.81
N PRO A 9 -18.05 -7.90 -3.01
CA PRO A 9 -17.70 -7.14 -4.21
C PRO A 9 -18.66 -6.00 -4.53
N GLU A 10 -19.97 -6.17 -4.29
CA GLU A 10 -21.00 -5.15 -4.51
C GLU A 10 -20.81 -3.89 -3.64
N HIS A 11 -20.05 -3.97 -2.55
CA HIS A 11 -19.73 -2.82 -1.72
C HIS A 11 -18.57 -1.98 -2.26
N PHE A 12 -17.92 -2.39 -3.35
CA PHE A 12 -16.82 -1.65 -3.97
C PHE A 12 -17.25 -1.07 -5.31
N THR A 13 -16.86 0.18 -5.55
CA THR A 13 -17.01 0.77 -6.88
C THR A 13 -15.96 0.23 -7.84
N ARG A 14 -16.24 0.34 -9.14
CA ARG A 14 -15.25 0.03 -10.19
C ARG A 14 -13.98 0.87 -10.05
N ALA A 15 -14.12 2.15 -9.66
CA ALA A 15 -13.00 3.07 -9.48
C ALA A 15 -12.10 2.65 -8.31
N GLU A 16 -12.68 2.28 -7.16
CA GLU A 16 -11.91 1.81 -6.01
C GLU A 16 -11.25 0.45 -6.27
N THR A 17 -11.93 -0.44 -6.99
CA THR A 17 -11.34 -1.72 -7.41
C THR A 17 -10.13 -1.47 -8.30
N ALA A 18 -10.24 -0.58 -9.29
CA ALA A 18 -9.12 -0.19 -10.14
C ALA A 18 -7.99 0.50 -9.35
N GLU A 19 -8.32 1.38 -8.39
CA GLU A 19 -7.32 2.01 -7.51
C GLU A 19 -6.59 0.97 -6.66
N PHE A 20 -7.30 0.01 -6.07
CA PHE A 20 -6.72 -1.10 -5.32
C PHE A 20 -5.72 -1.90 -6.17
N HIS A 21 -6.11 -2.31 -7.38
CA HIS A 21 -5.21 -3.03 -8.28
C HIS A 21 -3.97 -2.19 -8.62
N ARG A 22 -4.13 -0.91 -8.94
CA ARG A 22 -3.00 -0.01 -9.22
C ARG A 22 -2.04 0.11 -8.03
N LEU A 23 -2.57 0.25 -6.81
CA LEU A 23 -1.76 0.35 -5.59
C LEU A 23 -0.98 -0.93 -5.33
N MET A 24 -1.62 -2.10 -5.49
CA MET A 24 -0.97 -3.39 -5.31
C MET A 24 0.09 -3.65 -6.39
N THR A 25 -0.22 -3.34 -7.66
CA THR A 25 0.75 -3.43 -8.76
C THR A 25 1.96 -2.54 -8.49
N HIS A 26 1.75 -1.30 -8.07
CA HIS A 26 2.85 -0.38 -7.76
C HIS A 26 3.71 -0.91 -6.60
N LEU A 27 3.09 -1.36 -5.51
CA LEU A 27 3.82 -1.93 -4.37
C LEU A 27 4.65 -3.15 -4.77
N VAL A 28 4.07 -4.09 -5.53
CA VAL A 28 4.77 -5.29 -6.00
C VAL A 28 5.91 -4.91 -6.95
N ALA A 29 5.70 -3.96 -7.86
CA ALA A 29 6.74 -3.48 -8.76
C ALA A 29 7.91 -2.83 -7.99
N THR A 30 7.62 -2.04 -6.95
CA THR A 30 8.67 -1.47 -6.09
C THR A 30 9.45 -2.57 -5.36
N CYS A 31 8.77 -3.55 -4.76
CA CYS A 31 9.47 -4.66 -4.10
C CYS A 31 10.32 -5.47 -5.10
N ARG A 32 9.83 -5.68 -6.32
CA ARG A 32 10.58 -6.37 -7.38
C ARG A 32 11.81 -5.57 -7.81
N ALA A 33 11.70 -4.26 -8.00
CA ALA A 33 12.85 -3.43 -8.36
C ALA A 33 13.96 -3.51 -7.29
N VAL A 34 13.59 -3.52 -6.01
CA VAL A 34 14.55 -3.74 -4.91
C VAL A 34 15.15 -5.14 -4.96
N ALA A 35 14.37 -6.17 -5.24
CA ALA A 35 14.89 -7.54 -5.39
C ALA A 35 15.83 -7.68 -6.59
N ASP A 36 15.54 -7.01 -7.71
CA ASP A 36 16.37 -7.00 -8.91
C ASP A 36 17.69 -6.23 -8.68
N GLU A 37 17.67 -5.19 -7.84
CA GLU A 37 18.87 -4.44 -7.42
C GLU A 37 19.76 -5.23 -6.45
N TYR A 38 19.15 -6.05 -5.57
CA TYR A 38 19.84 -6.84 -4.55
C TYR A 38 19.50 -8.34 -4.65
N PRO A 39 19.87 -9.04 -5.76
CA PRO A 39 19.45 -10.41 -6.03
C PRO A 39 19.97 -11.43 -5.01
N ASP A 40 21.16 -11.19 -4.44
CA ASP A 40 21.78 -12.03 -3.42
C ASP A 40 21.50 -11.53 -1.98
N GLY A 41 20.54 -10.63 -1.83
CA GLY A 41 20.24 -9.90 -0.60
C GLY A 41 21.14 -8.68 -0.38
N TRP A 42 20.83 -7.89 0.65
CA TRP A 42 21.63 -6.73 1.02
C TRP A 42 23.02 -7.18 1.50
N ARG A 43 24.05 -6.89 0.71
CA ARG A 43 25.45 -7.07 1.09
C ARG A 43 26.12 -5.71 1.08
N ALA A 44 26.69 -5.30 2.20
CA ALA A 44 27.57 -4.15 2.23
C ALA A 44 28.83 -4.48 1.40
N PRO A 45 29.16 -3.71 0.35
CA PRO A 45 30.36 -3.95 -0.44
C PRO A 45 31.66 -3.85 0.38
N SER A 46 31.65 -3.22 1.56
CA SER A 46 32.77 -3.23 2.48
C SER A 46 32.31 -3.01 3.94
N PRO A 47 32.85 -3.75 4.92
CA PRO A 47 32.51 -3.59 6.33
C PRO A 47 32.90 -2.22 6.92
N GLU A 48 33.66 -1.39 6.19
CA GLU A 48 34.23 -0.13 6.71
C GLU A 48 33.56 1.14 6.18
N ARG A 49 32.45 1.06 5.42
CA ARG A 49 31.86 2.26 4.79
C ARG A 49 30.53 2.73 5.41
N PRO A 50 30.50 3.93 6.03
CA PRO A 50 29.28 4.63 6.41
C PRO A 50 28.36 4.97 5.21
N VAL A 51 28.88 4.94 3.98
CA VAL A 51 28.13 5.18 2.75
C VAL A 51 27.00 4.15 2.58
N ASP A 52 27.21 2.91 3.03
CA ASP A 52 26.21 1.83 2.97
C ASP A 52 25.08 2.06 4.00
N PHE A 53 25.35 2.79 5.08
CA PHE A 53 24.34 3.20 6.05
C PHE A 53 23.40 4.27 5.46
N GLY A 54 23.94 5.27 4.75
CA GLY A 54 23.11 6.28 4.09
C GLY A 54 22.20 5.69 3.00
N ALA A 55 22.73 4.77 2.20
CA ALA A 55 21.97 4.07 1.17
C ALA A 55 20.86 3.20 1.78
N SER A 56 21.15 2.43 2.83
CA SER A 56 20.14 1.62 3.51
C SER A 56 19.03 2.46 4.16
N MET A 57 19.37 3.59 4.79
CA MET A 57 18.38 4.52 5.34
C MET A 57 17.47 5.11 4.27
N THR A 58 18.01 5.43 3.10
CA THR A 58 17.23 5.93 1.96
C THR A 58 16.27 4.86 1.44
N LEU A 59 16.76 3.64 1.22
CA LEU A 59 15.95 2.51 0.77
C LEU A 59 14.81 2.21 1.76
N ILE A 60 15.11 2.17 3.07
CA ILE A 60 14.11 1.97 4.12
C ILE A 60 13.06 3.07 4.10
N ALA A 61 13.48 4.33 3.93
CA ALA A 61 12.57 5.48 3.89
C ALA A 61 11.62 5.38 2.68
N ASP A 62 12.13 5.01 1.51
CA ASP A 62 11.32 4.88 0.30
C ASP A 62 10.33 3.71 0.37
N LEU A 63 10.77 2.54 0.83
CA LEU A 63 9.87 1.42 1.09
C LEU A 63 8.78 1.78 2.10
N SER A 64 9.16 2.46 3.18
CA SER A 64 8.23 2.90 4.22
C SER A 64 7.21 3.90 3.70
N ARG A 65 7.63 4.86 2.85
CA ARG A 65 6.73 5.82 2.20
C ARG A 65 5.74 5.12 1.29
N THR A 66 6.21 4.22 0.44
CA THR A 66 5.37 3.45 -0.50
C THR A 66 4.36 2.59 0.26
N LEU A 67 4.80 1.82 1.26
CA LEU A 67 3.93 1.02 2.12
C LEU A 67 2.89 1.88 2.87
N GLY A 68 3.33 3.01 3.43
CA GLY A 68 2.46 3.93 4.16
C GLY A 68 1.40 4.54 3.24
N HIS A 69 1.78 4.95 2.03
CA HIS A 69 0.86 5.46 1.02
C HIS A 69 -0.18 4.42 0.63
N THR A 70 0.28 3.23 0.23
CA THR A 70 -0.59 2.12 -0.18
C THR A 70 -1.56 1.72 0.92
N ARG A 71 -1.08 1.55 2.15
CA ARG A 71 -1.92 1.19 3.31
C ARG A 71 -3.00 2.23 3.59
N ARG A 72 -2.65 3.53 3.57
CA ARG A 72 -3.63 4.61 3.80
C ARG A 72 -4.71 4.64 2.72
N ARG A 73 -4.35 4.40 1.47
CA ARG A 73 -5.31 4.38 0.36
C ARG A 73 -6.23 3.15 0.42
N ILE A 74 -5.67 1.97 0.63
CA ILE A 74 -6.45 0.72 0.81
C ILE A 74 -7.41 0.86 1.99
N ARG A 75 -6.97 1.45 3.11
CA ARG A 75 -7.84 1.72 4.26
C ARG A 75 -9.03 2.59 3.86
N ARG A 76 -8.83 3.67 3.10
CA ARG A 76 -9.91 4.53 2.64
C ARG A 76 -10.90 3.81 1.74
N ILE A 77 -10.41 2.95 0.83
CA ILE A 77 -11.26 2.09 0.00
C ILE A 77 -12.14 1.20 0.89
N GLY A 78 -11.53 0.54 1.89
CA GLY A 78 -12.25 -0.29 2.85
C GLY A 78 -13.27 0.50 3.70
N ASP A 79 -12.92 1.71 4.13
CA ASP A 79 -13.83 2.58 4.89
C ASP A 79 -15.02 3.03 4.03
N GLY A 80 -14.78 3.33 2.74
CA GLY A 80 -15.85 3.61 1.77
C GLY A 80 -16.79 2.42 1.55
N ALA A 81 -16.25 1.21 1.45
CA ALA A 81 -17.04 -0.01 1.31
C ALA A 81 -17.87 -0.32 2.57
N ARG A 82 -17.29 -0.14 3.77
CA ARG A 82 -18.02 -0.26 5.04
C ARG A 82 -19.15 0.75 5.14
N TYR A 83 -18.90 1.99 4.73
CA TYR A 83 -19.95 3.02 4.71
C TYR A 83 -21.13 2.59 3.83
N ARG A 84 -20.87 2.10 2.62
CA ARG A 84 -21.91 1.61 1.70
C ARG A 84 -22.66 0.40 2.27
N LEU A 85 -21.96 -0.53 2.91
CA LEU A 85 -22.58 -1.66 3.62
C LEU A 85 -23.56 -1.20 4.71
N HIS A 86 -23.22 -0.16 5.47
CA HIS A 86 -24.05 0.32 6.57
C HIS A 86 -25.20 1.25 6.13
N THR A 87 -25.03 1.98 5.04
CA THR A 87 -25.97 3.04 4.63
C THR A 87 -26.78 2.72 3.38
N GLY A 88 -26.36 1.73 2.58
CA GLY A 88 -26.95 1.43 1.28
C GLY A 88 -26.76 2.53 0.22
N GLY A 89 -26.12 3.65 0.57
CA GLY A 89 -25.96 4.84 -0.27
C GLY A 89 -24.51 5.10 -0.66
N PRO A 90 -24.26 5.91 -1.71
CA PRO A 90 -22.91 6.20 -2.20
C PRO A 90 -22.06 6.92 -1.12
N THR A 91 -20.75 6.68 -1.12
CA THR A 91 -19.83 7.28 -0.15
C THR A 91 -19.86 8.81 -0.27
N PRO A 92 -19.96 9.56 0.83
CA PRO A 92 -20.01 11.02 0.79
C PRO A 92 -18.76 11.56 0.08
N GLY A 93 -18.99 12.36 -0.96
CA GLY A 93 -17.94 13.00 -1.72
C GLY A 93 -17.08 13.88 -0.82
N ARG A 94 -15.76 13.71 -0.90
CA ARG A 94 -14.80 14.61 -0.25
C ARG A 94 -15.11 16.05 -0.68
N ARG A 95 -15.48 16.92 0.28
CA ARG A 95 -15.33 18.36 0.11
C ARG A 95 -13.84 18.61 -0.19
N ARG A 96 -13.59 19.24 -1.33
CA ARG A 96 -12.26 19.64 -1.78
C ARG A 96 -11.66 20.65 -0.83
#